data_AF-C2E703-F1
#
_entry.id   AF-C2E703-F1
#
_cell.length_a   1.000
_cell.length_b   1.000
_cell.length_c   1.000
_cell.angle_alpha   90.00
_cell.angle_beta   90.00
_cell.angle_gamma   90.00
#
_symmetry.space_group_name_H-M   'P 1'
#
loop_
_entity.id
_entity.type
_entity.pdbx_description
1 polymer ?
#
loop_
_entity_poly.entity_id
_entity_poly.type
_entity_poly.pdbx_seq_one_letter_code
_entity_poly.pdbx_strand_id
1 'polypeptide(L)'
;MSEINGLGALEKRLDDMAEKAKKLDGDNQVDFDKLFNANFMNKYTDLSSIKDFLDILDAHNQEEFENLSKSQLDTQVKQHTRFGSWSEMLQTATKEYVVNFIGF
;
A
#
# COMPACT_ATOMS: atom_id res chain seq x y z
N MET A 1 -22.95 18.79 0.72
CA MET A 1 -21.53 18.66 0.32
C MET A 1 -21.23 17.18 0.27
N SER A 2 -21.11 16.64 -0.93
CA SER A 2 -21.37 15.22 -1.26
C SER A 2 -20.10 14.36 -1.40
N GLU A 3 -18.96 14.84 -0.93
CA GLU A 3 -17.64 14.22 -1.18
C GLU A 3 -17.28 13.13 -0.15
N ILE A 4 -17.82 13.21 1.07
CA ILE A 4 -17.45 12.31 2.18
C ILE A 4 -18.06 10.90 2.02
N ASN A 5 -19.26 10.80 1.43
CA ASN A 5 -19.93 9.50 1.22
C ASN A 5 -19.25 8.63 0.15
N GLY A 6 -18.59 9.25 -0.83
CA GLY A 6 -17.90 8.54 -1.91
C GLY A 6 -16.64 7.81 -1.43
N LEU A 7 -15.89 8.44 -0.52
CA LEU A 7 -14.64 7.89 0.03
C LEU A 7 -14.88 6.68 0.93
N GLY A 8 -15.87 6.74 1.84
CA GLY A 8 -16.20 5.59 2.70
C GLY A 8 -16.73 4.38 1.92
N ALA A 9 -17.46 4.60 0.82
CA ALA A 9 -17.91 3.52 -0.06
C ALA A 9 -16.75 2.92 -0.88
N LEU A 10 -15.74 3.73 -1.22
CA LEU A 10 -14.51 3.24 -1.85
C LEU A 10 -13.68 2.42 -0.88
N GLU A 11 -13.48 2.89 0.35
CA GLU A 11 -12.73 2.17 1.39
C GLU A 11 -13.34 0.79 1.66
N LYS A 12 -14.67 0.70 1.82
CA LYS A 12 -15.35 -0.60 1.98
C LYS A 12 -15.13 -1.54 0.79
N ARG A 13 -15.18 -1.02 -0.44
CA ARG A 13 -14.93 -1.84 -1.63
C ARG A 13 -13.49 -2.32 -1.73
N LEU A 14 -12.52 -1.55 -1.24
CA LEU A 14 -11.13 -1.96 -1.17
C LEU A 14 -10.89 -3.02 -0.11
N ASP A 15 -11.54 -2.86 1.05
CA ASP A 15 -11.51 -3.86 2.11
C ASP A 15 -12.09 -5.19 1.61
N ASP A 16 -13.26 -5.14 0.94
CA ASP A 16 -13.88 -6.30 0.31
C ASP A 16 -13.02 -6.92 -0.80
N MET A 17 -12.32 -6.11 -1.59
CA MET A 17 -11.42 -6.58 -2.65
C MET A 17 -10.15 -7.21 -2.05
N ALA A 18 -9.57 -6.61 -1.02
CA ALA A 18 -8.41 -7.14 -0.30
C ALA A 18 -8.77 -8.45 0.40
N GLU A 19 -9.94 -8.54 1.03
CA GLU A 19 -10.48 -9.79 1.59
C GLU A 19 -10.67 -10.86 0.52
N LYS A 20 -11.23 -10.50 -0.64
CA LYS A 20 -11.45 -11.44 -1.75
C LYS A 20 -10.14 -11.89 -2.38
N ALA A 21 -9.15 -11.00 -2.50
CA ALA A 21 -7.80 -11.34 -2.95
C ALA A 21 -7.10 -12.32 -1.98
N LYS A 22 -7.20 -12.06 -0.66
CA LYS A 22 -6.73 -13.00 0.39
C LYS A 22 -7.40 -14.37 0.30
N LYS A 23 -8.69 -14.42 -0.07
CA LYS A 23 -9.46 -15.67 -0.24
C LYS A 23 -9.15 -16.42 -1.55
N LEU A 24 -8.76 -15.71 -2.61
CA LEU A 24 -8.41 -16.29 -3.91
C LEU A 24 -7.03 -16.95 -3.91
N ASP A 25 -6.08 -16.42 -3.13
CA ASP A 25 -4.68 -16.84 -3.15
C ASP A 25 -4.28 -17.74 -1.96
N GLY A 26 -5.27 -18.36 -1.29
CA GLY A 26 -5.13 -19.42 -0.29
C GLY A 26 -3.84 -19.38 0.52
N ASP A 27 -3.83 -18.60 1.60
CA ASP A 27 -2.72 -18.42 2.55
C ASP A 27 -1.57 -17.47 2.14
N ASN A 28 -1.67 -16.78 0.99
CA ASN A 28 -0.60 -15.84 0.62
C ASN A 28 -0.77 -14.47 1.26
N GLN A 29 0.13 -14.16 2.21
CA GLN A 29 0.54 -12.78 2.45
C GLN A 29 0.91 -12.17 1.09
N VAL A 30 0.20 -11.13 0.66
CA VAL A 30 0.52 -10.45 -0.59
C VAL A 30 1.93 -9.89 -0.43
N ASP A 31 2.84 -10.43 -1.24
CA ASP A 31 4.23 -10.02 -1.23
C ASP A 31 4.33 -8.51 -1.51
N PHE A 32 5.00 -7.78 -0.61
CA PHE A 32 5.19 -6.33 -0.75
C PHE A 32 5.89 -6.00 -2.07
N ASP A 33 6.77 -6.86 -2.56
CA ASP A 33 7.44 -6.68 -3.86
C ASP A 33 6.45 -6.74 -5.04
N LYS A 34 5.31 -7.44 -4.90
CA LYS A 34 4.24 -7.49 -5.92
C LYS A 34 3.31 -6.28 -5.84
N LEU A 35 2.93 -5.92 -4.61
CA LEU A 35 2.03 -4.80 -4.32
C LEU A 35 2.68 -3.45 -4.71
N PHE A 36 3.95 -3.29 -4.33
CA PHE A 36 4.79 -2.14 -4.60
C PHE A 36 5.82 -2.47 -5.69
N ASN A 37 5.34 -3.03 -6.80
CA ASN A 37 6.19 -3.39 -7.93
C ASN A 37 6.90 -2.15 -8.54
N ALA A 38 7.89 -2.41 -9.40
CA ALA A 38 8.67 -1.36 -10.04
C ALA A 38 7.83 -0.29 -10.75
N ASN A 39 6.70 -0.64 -11.36
CA ASN A 39 5.84 0.34 -12.01
C ASN A 39 5.17 1.27 -10.99
N PHE A 40 4.70 0.72 -9.86
CA PHE A 40 4.15 1.52 -8.77
C PHE A 40 5.21 2.47 -8.19
N MET A 41 6.40 1.93 -7.87
CA MET A 41 7.49 2.73 -7.29
C MET A 41 7.88 3.89 -8.21
N ASN A 42 8.15 3.62 -9.49
CA ASN A 42 8.51 4.67 -10.46
C ASN A 42 7.40 5.73 -10.65
N LYS A 43 6.14 5.37 -10.48
CA LYS A 43 5.00 6.28 -10.71
C LYS A 43 4.70 7.19 -9.53
N TYR A 44 4.93 6.71 -8.31
CA TYR A 44 4.44 7.36 -7.09
C TYR A 44 5.51 7.69 -6.05
N THR A 45 6.72 7.12 -6.16
CA THR A 45 7.79 7.32 -5.19
C THR A 45 9.06 7.83 -5.89
N ASP A 46 9.96 8.45 -5.13
CA ASP A 46 11.31 8.77 -5.58
C ASP A 46 12.32 7.62 -5.35
N LEU A 47 11.84 6.52 -4.77
CA LEU A 47 12.61 5.32 -4.44
C LEU A 47 12.57 4.27 -5.56
N SER A 48 13.59 3.40 -5.60
CA SER A 48 13.69 2.37 -6.64
C SER A 48 12.92 1.10 -6.28
N SER A 49 12.77 0.81 -4.99
CA SER A 49 12.08 -0.38 -4.49
C SER A 49 11.40 -0.14 -3.14
N ILE A 50 10.44 -0.99 -2.78
CA ILE A 50 9.85 -0.98 -1.43
C ILE A 50 10.87 -1.32 -0.34
N LYS A 51 11.94 -2.05 -0.67
CA LYS A 51 13.04 -2.34 0.26
C LYS A 51 13.78 -1.06 0.63
N ASP A 52 14.03 -0.19 -0.34
CA ASP A 52 14.64 1.14 -0.07
C ASP A 52 13.78 1.94 0.91
N PHE A 53 12.44 1.84 0.80
CA PHE A 53 11.51 2.51 1.70
C PHE A 53 11.54 1.91 3.12
N LEU A 54 11.59 0.58 3.22
CA LEU A 54 11.71 -0.12 4.51
C LEU A 54 13.06 0.15 5.19
N ASP A 55 14.14 0.26 4.42
CA ASP A 55 15.47 0.61 4.94
C ASP A 55 15.49 2.04 5.52
N ILE A 56 14.79 3.00 4.90
CA ILE A 56 14.62 4.37 5.46
C ILE A 56 13.87 4.33 6.79
N LEU A 57 12.95 3.38 6.95
CA LEU A 57 12.17 3.20 8.17
C LEU A 57 12.91 2.39 9.25
N ASP A 58 14.12 1.89 8.97
CA ASP A 58 14.87 0.98 9.84
C ASP A 58 14.04 -0.27 10.20
N ALA A 59 13.26 -0.77 9.22
CA ALA A 59 12.34 -1.89 9.37
C ALA A 59 12.78 -3.06 8.50
N HIS A 60 13.68 -3.90 9.04
CA HIS A 60 14.28 -5.03 8.33
C HIS A 60 13.49 -6.33 8.52
N ASN A 61 12.53 -6.36 9.44
CA ASN A 61 11.62 -7.48 9.66
C ASN A 61 10.22 -7.01 10.06
N GLN A 62 9.30 -7.97 10.13
CA GLN A 62 7.89 -7.70 10.42
C GLN A 62 7.68 -7.11 11.81
N GLU A 63 8.40 -7.58 12.84
CA GLU A 63 8.26 -7.06 14.21
C GLU A 63 8.70 -5.59 14.30
N GLU A 64 9.83 -5.25 13.66
CA GLU A 64 10.30 -3.87 13.57
C GLU A 64 9.30 -2.98 12.85
N PHE A 65 8.75 -3.45 11.72
CA PHE A 65 7.73 -2.72 10.98
C PHE A 65 6.45 -2.50 11.81
N GLU A 66 5.98 -3.52 12.53
CA GLU A 66 4.77 -3.45 13.37
C GLU A 66 4.96 -2.53 14.59
N ASN A 67 6.20 -2.35 15.05
CA ASN A 67 6.54 -1.41 16.13
C ASN A 67 6.63 0.05 15.67
N LEU A 68 6.61 0.32 14.35
CA LEU A 68 6.62 1.69 13.84
C LEU A 68 5.35 2.44 14.21
N SER A 69 5.51 3.66 14.71
CA SER A 69 4.37 4.53 14.90
C SER A 69 3.80 4.97 13.55
N LYS A 70 2.47 5.12 13.49
CA LYS A 70 1.78 5.68 12.31
C LYS A 70 2.37 7.01 11.86
N SER A 71 2.79 7.86 12.79
CA SER A 71 3.42 9.15 12.48
C SER A 71 4.78 9.02 11.80
N GLN A 72 5.59 8.02 12.16
CA GLN A 72 6.87 7.77 11.51
C GLN A 72 6.64 7.34 10.06
N LEU A 73 5.73 6.39 9.84
CA LEU A 73 5.31 5.94 8.52
C LEU A 73 4.79 7.12 7.67
N ASP A 74 3.80 7.85 8.17
CA ASP A 74 3.20 8.97 7.44
C ASP A 74 4.22 10.08 7.13
N THR A 75 5.25 10.27 7.97
CA THR A 75 6.33 11.23 7.70
C THR A 75 7.17 10.81 6.51
N GLN A 76 7.63 9.55 6.47
CA GLN A 76 8.44 9.05 5.36
C GLN A 76 7.65 8.99 4.06
N VAL A 77 6.37 8.59 4.13
CA VAL A 77 5.48 8.56 2.95
C VAL A 77 5.33 9.95 2.34
N LYS A 78 5.11 10.99 3.15
CA LYS A 78 5.00 12.37 2.65
C LYS A 78 6.29 12.90 2.04
N GLN A 79 7.44 12.42 2.51
CA GLN A 79 8.75 12.86 2.04
C GLN A 79 9.15 12.19 0.73
N HIS A 80 8.89 10.88 0.60
CA HIS A 80 9.40 10.05 -0.49
C HIS A 80 8.35 9.64 -1.52
N THR A 81 7.09 10.03 -1.33
CA THR A 81 6.00 9.63 -2.20
C THR A 81 5.04 10.77 -2.48
N ARG A 82 4.12 10.54 -3.41
CA ARG A 82 3.03 11.46 -3.75
C ARG A 82 1.87 11.43 -2.75
N PHE A 83 1.89 10.53 -1.77
CA PHE A 83 0.78 10.30 -0.85
C PHE A 83 0.93 11.06 0.47
N GLY A 84 -0.21 11.36 1.11
CA GLY A 84 -0.26 12.04 2.40
C GLY A 84 -0.18 11.11 3.61
N SER A 85 -0.26 9.78 3.42
CA SER A 85 -0.19 8.80 4.51
C SER A 85 0.12 7.40 4.00
N TRP A 86 0.64 6.54 4.88
CA TRP A 86 0.87 5.13 4.57
C TRP A 86 -0.41 4.41 4.14
N SER A 87 -1.52 4.72 4.80
CA SER A 87 -2.84 4.18 4.45
C SER A 87 -3.22 4.50 3.00
N GLU A 88 -3.01 5.75 2.57
CA GLU A 88 -3.32 6.19 1.21
C GLU A 88 -2.43 5.52 0.16
N MET A 89 -1.12 5.40 0.45
CA MET A 89 -0.17 4.69 -0.39
C MET A 89 -0.55 3.21 -0.55
N LEU A 90 -0.83 2.53 0.56
CA LEU A 90 -1.22 1.12 0.58
C LEU A 90 -2.55 0.87 -0.15
N GLN A 91 -3.55 1.73 0.06
CA GLN A 91 -4.83 1.66 -0.66
C GLN A 91 -4.63 1.81 -2.16
N THR A 92 -3.77 2.73 -2.60
CA THR A 92 -3.49 2.96 -4.03
C THR A 92 -2.72 1.79 -4.64
N ALA A 93 -1.70 1.27 -3.95
CA ALA A 93 -0.96 0.09 -4.39
C ALA A 93 -1.86 -1.13 -4.52
N THR A 94 -2.77 -1.33 -3.54
CA THR A 94 -3.77 -2.41 -3.57
C THR A 94 -4.72 -2.25 -4.75
N LYS A 95 -5.21 -1.03 -5.03
CA LYS A 95 -6.02 -0.76 -6.22
C LYS A 95 -5.29 -1.14 -7.50
N GLU A 96 -4.05 -0.69 -7.68
CA GLU A 96 -3.31 -0.99 -8.90
C GLU A 96 -3.00 -2.48 -9.05
N TYR A 97 -2.61 -3.14 -7.96
CA TYR A 97 -2.40 -4.59 -7.95
C TYR A 97 -3.66 -5.36 -8.32
N VAL A 98 -4.78 -5.03 -7.70
CA VAL A 98 -6.08 -5.68 -7.94
C VAL A 98 -6.55 -5.41 -9.37
N VAL A 99 -6.42 -4.19 -9.90
CA VAL A 99 -6.72 -3.90 -11.32
C VAL A 99 -5.86 -4.75 -12.26
N ASN A 100 -4.56 -4.89 -11.98
CA ASN A 100 -3.67 -5.73 -12.77
C ASN A 100 -3.99 -7.23 -12.64
N PHE A 101 -4.52 -7.67 -11.49
CA PHE A 101 -4.85 -9.08 -11.24
C PHE A 101 -6.22 -9.50 -11.80
N ILE A 102 -7.23 -8.62 -11.73
CA ILE A 102 -8.57 -8.89 -12.29
C ILE A 102 -8.65 -8.57 -13.79
N GLY A 103 -7.66 -7.87 -14.35
CA GLY A 103 -7.58 -7.48 -15.76
C GLY A 103 -7.17 -8.59 -16.73
N PHE A 104 -7.82 -9.76 -16.63
CA PHE A 104 -7.93 -10.70 -17.76
C PHE A 104 -9.02 -10.23 -18.74
#